data_AF-M0EFW7-F1
#
_entry.id   AF-M0EFW7-F1
#
_cell.length_a   1.000
_cell.length_b   1.000
_cell.length_c   1.000
_cell.angle_alpha   90.00
_cell.angle_beta   90.00
_cell.angle_gamma   90.00
#
_symmetry.space_group_name_H-M   'P 1'
#
loop_
_entity.id
_entity.type
_entity.pdbx_description
1 polymer ?
#
loop_
_entity_poly.entity_id
_entity_poly.type
_entity_poly.pdbx_seq_one_letter_code
_entity_poly.pdbx_strand_id
1 'polypeptide(L)' 'MPRCDHCGSHVSDRFARVFADEHGDLNACPKCSANAGIAEVSRERTRTGD' A
#
# COMPACT_ATOMS: atom_id res chain seq x y z
N MET A 1 -17.10 -4.46 5.83
CA MET A 1 -16.06 -3.81 5.01
C MET A 1 -14.73 -4.47 5.36
N PRO A 2 -14.05 -5.09 4.39
CA PRO A 2 -12.78 -5.76 4.63
C PRO A 2 -11.71 -4.78 5.12
N ARG A 3 -10.72 -5.32 5.80
CA ARG A 3 -9.58 -4.58 6.34
C ARG A 3 -8.29 -5.17 5.79
N CYS A 4 -7.27 -4.34 5.69
CA CYS A 4 -5.92 -4.78 5.41
C CYS A 4 -5.34 -5.47 6.65
N ASP A 5 -4.87 -6.69 6.53
CA ASP A 5 -4.28 -7.46 7.63
C ASP A 5 -2.90 -6.92 8.04
N HIS A 6 -2.23 -6.21 7.15
CA HIS A 6 -0.96 -5.55 7.44
C HIS A 6 -1.11 -4.25 8.26
N CYS A 7 -2.10 -3.41 7.97
CA CYS A 7 -2.20 -2.07 8.59
C CYS A 7 -3.56 -1.71 9.19
N GLY A 8 -4.50 -2.65 9.23
CA GLY A 8 -5.85 -2.51 9.78
C GLY A 8 -6.77 -1.52 9.05
N SER A 9 -6.31 -0.92 7.96
CA SER A 9 -7.07 0.12 7.25
C SER A 9 -8.20 -0.49 6.44
N HIS A 10 -9.32 0.22 6.37
CA HIS A 10 -10.50 -0.25 5.66
C HIS A 10 -10.26 -0.22 4.15
N VAL A 11 -10.71 -1.26 3.46
CA VAL A 11 -10.70 -1.36 1.99
C VAL A 11 -12.10 -1.73 1.49
N SER A 12 -12.37 -1.52 0.21
CA SER A 12 -13.65 -1.90 -0.38
C SER A 12 -13.73 -3.42 -0.60
N ASP A 13 -14.94 -3.98 -0.58
CA ASP A 13 -15.16 -5.40 -0.87
C ASP A 13 -14.68 -5.81 -2.27
N ARG A 14 -14.79 -4.90 -3.25
CA ARG A 14 -14.26 -5.09 -4.60
C ARG A 14 -12.73 -5.18 -4.61
N PHE A 15 -12.05 -4.41 -3.76
CA PHE A 15 -10.60 -4.48 -3.63
C PHE A 15 -10.17 -5.82 -3.05
N ALA A 16 -10.79 -6.23 -1.93
CA ALA A 16 -10.48 -7.51 -1.30
C ALA A 16 -10.67 -8.70 -2.24
N ARG A 17 -11.72 -8.71 -3.06
CA ARG A 17 -11.95 -9.79 -4.03
C ARG A 17 -10.82 -9.98 -5.04
N VAL A 18 -10.09 -8.92 -5.40
CA VAL A 18 -9.06 -8.96 -6.44
C VAL A 18 -7.65 -9.13 -5.85
N PHE A 19 -7.42 -8.57 -4.66
CA PHE A 19 -6.08 -8.43 -4.08
C PHE A 19 -5.84 -9.26 -2.81
N ALA A 20 -6.87 -9.93 -2.28
CA ALA A 20 -6.66 -10.94 -1.26
C ALA A 20 -5.96 -12.17 -1.85
N ASP A 21 -5.14 -12.84 -1.05
CA ASP A 21 -4.48 -14.08 -1.45
C ASP A 21 -5.42 -15.30 -1.38
N GLU A 22 -4.86 -16.50 -1.57
CA GLU A 22 -5.65 -17.75 -1.54
C GLU A 22 -6.27 -18.07 -0.17
N HIS A 23 -5.76 -17.48 0.90
CA HIS A 23 -6.33 -17.59 2.25
C HIS A 23 -7.33 -16.47 2.55
N GLY A 24 -7.41 -15.46 1.69
CA GLY A 24 -8.25 -14.28 1.87
C GLY A 24 -7.54 -13.12 2.56
N ASP A 25 -6.21 -13.19 2.76
CA ASP A 25 -5.46 -12.18 3.49
C ASP A 25 -5.04 -11.01 2.58
N LEU A 26 -5.18 -9.79 3.10
CA LEU A 26 -4.90 -8.53 2.42
C LEU A 26 -3.68 -7.84 3.04
N ASN A 27 -2.49 -8.23 2.59
CA ASN A 27 -1.22 -7.72 3.14
C ASN A 27 -0.75 -6.40 2.51
N ALA A 28 -1.35 -5.96 1.40
CA ALA A 28 -1.01 -4.70 0.75
C ALA A 28 -2.25 -3.94 0.28
N CYS A 29 -2.62 -2.87 1.01
CA CYS A 29 -3.70 -1.97 0.61
C CYS A 29 -3.17 -0.68 -0.01
N PRO A 30 -4.03 0.15 -0.65
CA PRO A 30 -3.61 1.41 -1.25
C PRO A 30 -2.90 2.34 -0.26
N LYS A 31 -3.25 2.30 1.02
CA LYS A 31 -2.57 3.09 2.07
C LYS A 31 -1.14 2.58 2.33
N CYS A 32 -0.93 1.27 2.37
CA CYS A 32 0.41 0.68 2.50
C CYS A 32 1.29 1.06 1.30
N SER A 33 0.70 1.08 0.10
CA SER A 33 1.42 1.31 -1.15
C SER A 33 1.50 2.78 -1.56
N ALA A 34 0.70 3.68 -0.98
CA ALA A 34 0.58 5.08 -1.40
C ALA A 34 1.91 5.85 -1.39
N ASN A 35 2.84 5.47 -0.52
CA ASN A 35 4.17 6.06 -0.44
C ASN A 35 5.30 5.05 -0.68
N ALA A 36 4.97 3.82 -1.09
CA ALA A 36 5.98 2.82 -1.45
C ALA A 36 6.76 3.35 -2.67
N GLY A 37 8.04 3.62 -2.50
CA GLY A 37 8.92 4.20 -3.54
C GLY A 37 9.09 5.72 -3.49
N ILE A 38 8.24 6.49 -2.79
CA ILE A 38 8.38 7.96 -2.71
C ILE A 38 9.59 8.34 -1.85
N ALA A 39 9.87 7.57 -0.78
CA ALA A 39 11.05 7.81 0.07
C ALA A 39 12.38 7.74 -0.72
N GLU A 40 12.46 6.96 -1.79
CA GLU A 40 13.64 6.89 -2.65
C GLU A 40 13.79 8.16 -3.50
N VAL A 41 12.73 8.52 -4.24
CA VAL A 41 12.70 9.70 -5.10
C VAL A 41 12.89 11.01 -4.30
N SER A 42 12.36 11.09 -3.08
CA SER A 42 12.58 12.24 -2.20
C SER A 42 14.07 12.43 -1.85
N ARG A 43 14.81 11.33 -1.65
CA ARG A 43 16.26 11.39 -1.34
C ARG A 43 17.08 11.82 -2.56
N GLU A 44 16.70 11.41 -3.76
CA GLU A 44 17.36 11.83 -4.99
C GLU A 44 17.17 13.32 -5.27
N ARG A 45 15.97 13.86 -5.03
CA ARG A 45 15.69 15.29 -5.20
C ARG A 45 16.54 16.19 -4.30
N THR A 46 16.84 15.75 -3.08
CA THR A 46 17.75 16.49 -2.19
C THR A 46 19.21 16.44 -2.67
N ARG A 47 19.62 15.43 -3.44
CA ARG A 47 21.01 15.30 -3.92
C ARG A 47 21.31 16.04 -5.22
N THR A 48 20.32 16.28 -6.07
CA THR A 48 20.51 16.85 -7.41
C THR A 48 20.26 18.37 -7.47
N GLY A 49 19.80 19.00 -6.39
CA GLY A 49 19.64 20.45 -6.31
C GLY A 49 20.81 21.13 -5.61
N ASP A 50 21.89 21.41 -6.35
CA ASP A 50 22.90 22.45 -6.06
C ASP A 50 23.14 23.26 -7.35
#